data_AF-A0A7X3AAN7-F1
#
_entry.id   AF-A0A7X3AAN7-F1
#
_cell.length_a   1.000
_cell.length_b   1.000
_cell.length_c   1.000
_cell.angle_alpha   90.00
_cell.angle_beta   90.00
_cell.angle_gamma   90.00
#
_symmetry.space_group_name_H-M   'P 1'
#
loop_
_entity.id
_entity.type
_entity.pdbx_description
1 polymer ?
#
loop_
_entity_poly.entity_id
_entity_poly.type
_entity_poly.pdbx_seq_one_letter_code
_entity_poly.pdbx_strand_id
1 'polypeptide(L)'
;MRRIIVSDNCVACGSCTLESDLLIELDNGKAAPKGTGLITDDQYHSLLSTLENCPVHAISVVDDEITKSGGTASILELKKLIDDKLKAFKPEFPSTGQFAFNANEYIAPLLVNRYSSGYEYSTYDRAHDEGFSEFERTMYAQHQTLVQAVLIHYKVKQLSKFAYYKSEPGNYFFEICREVSKILAEIEEMAKQITYGQIALPEDFVLFEAGPDLGYEGDIYCYSLRNMERMEHFEKDYKPASYYDSYIDCNVFGDKYSYDLNKVAKRFREYVSFEVSHKVSSQIFEWLKLSLKPFEELVAKKINEKVVTIKAAIQACSQLDGADELIGVQSNKHDALRSELLELLENMKKTSLAQEYIFKSIDTDYNSDYRFTSASECREAAGNRLWRFYDSCQDYLSTGHYPRISEDLSKQYQAQIEAVFNRFKTNVQAVYDKFEIAYPQTEIKICADDETISVDFASFEDCNSNINYDIRDYMDERIIGSGGKVKHYDYFKYSTDEISIWDRSEWKKGFFGGETEYKMYGYLLSFNAMSGFTKACEACCDAAFSDGFLQNYLNKLINNMVSAFHKDVIAKISPPNK
;
A
#
# COMPACT_ATOMS: atom_id res chain seq x y z
N MET A 1 20.65 22.49 -21.32
CA MET A 1 20.96 21.06 -21.08
C MET A 1 20.14 20.19 -22.02
N ARG A 2 20.61 18.97 -22.25
CA ARG A 2 19.91 17.97 -23.06
C ARG A 2 19.86 16.65 -22.31
N ARG A 3 18.92 15.77 -22.66
CA ARG A 3 18.73 14.46 -22.02
C ARG A 3 18.95 13.34 -23.02
N ILE A 4 19.79 12.39 -22.65
CA ILE A 4 20.00 11.15 -23.39
C ILE A 4 18.83 10.21 -23.12
N ILE A 5 18.21 9.70 -24.18
CA ILE A 5 17.18 8.66 -24.13
C ILE A 5 17.69 7.46 -24.92
N VAL A 6 17.59 6.27 -24.33
CA VAL A 6 17.85 5.01 -25.01
C VAL A 6 16.53 4.26 -25.15
N SER A 7 16.13 3.98 -26.38
CA SER A 7 14.88 3.29 -26.70
C SER A 7 14.99 1.77 -26.56
N ASP A 8 13.84 1.10 -26.48
CA ASP A 8 13.75 -0.36 -26.39
C ASP A 8 14.33 -1.11 -27.59
N ASN A 9 14.50 -0.41 -28.72
CA ASN A 9 15.13 -0.92 -29.94
C ASN A 9 16.62 -1.21 -29.77
N CYS A 10 17.23 -0.90 -28.63
CA CYS A 10 18.62 -1.25 -28.33
C CYS A 10 18.84 -2.77 -28.47
N VAL A 11 19.75 -3.14 -29.38
CA VAL A 11 20.13 -4.53 -29.69
C VAL A 11 21.36 -5.01 -28.91
N ALA A 12 21.76 -4.32 -27.85
CA ALA A 12 22.86 -4.72 -26.96
C ALA A 12 24.22 -4.93 -27.69
N CYS A 13 24.55 -4.07 -28.67
CA CYS A 13 25.79 -4.21 -29.46
C CYS A 13 27.07 -3.73 -28.74
N GLY A 14 26.95 -3.02 -27.62
CA GLY A 14 28.08 -2.56 -26.79
C GLY A 14 28.93 -1.40 -27.34
N SER A 15 28.79 -0.98 -28.60
CA SER A 15 29.66 0.07 -29.19
C SER A 15 29.59 1.39 -28.42
N CYS A 16 28.39 1.79 -28.02
CA CYS A 16 28.17 3.10 -27.44
C CYS A 16 28.73 3.29 -26.02
N THR A 17 28.82 2.21 -25.23
CA THR A 17 29.38 2.22 -23.87
C THR A 17 30.91 2.20 -23.88
N LEU A 18 31.52 1.80 -25.00
CA LEU A 18 32.97 1.87 -25.22
C LEU A 18 33.41 3.24 -25.76
N GLU A 19 32.55 3.89 -26.53
CA GLU A 19 32.84 5.17 -27.19
C GLU A 19 32.55 6.40 -26.31
N SER A 20 31.69 6.26 -25.30
CA SER A 20 31.27 7.38 -24.46
C SER A 20 31.13 6.98 -22.99
N ASP A 21 31.77 7.76 -22.12
CA ASP A 21 31.64 7.64 -20.66
C ASP A 21 30.27 8.09 -20.14
N LEU A 22 29.38 8.58 -21.01
CA LEU A 22 28.02 9.04 -20.69
C LEU A 22 26.98 7.91 -20.76
N LEU A 23 27.38 6.71 -21.20
CA LEU A 23 26.54 5.53 -21.31
C LEU A 23 27.14 4.37 -20.50
N ILE A 24 26.27 3.55 -19.92
CA ILE A 24 26.63 2.32 -19.20
C ILE A 24 25.88 1.12 -19.78
N GLU A 25 26.45 -0.06 -19.63
CA GLU A 25 25.80 -1.32 -19.99
C GLU A 25 25.05 -1.86 -18.77
N LEU A 26 23.79 -2.26 -18.98
CA LEU A 26 22.95 -2.90 -17.97
C LEU A 26 23.16 -4.41 -17.96
N ASP A 27 22.69 -5.08 -16.90
CA ASP A 27 22.81 -6.54 -16.74
C ASP A 27 22.18 -7.37 -17.87
N ASN A 28 21.25 -6.77 -18.62
CA ASN A 28 20.63 -7.37 -19.80
C ASN A 28 21.39 -7.09 -21.12
N GLY A 29 22.57 -6.48 -21.05
CA GLY A 29 23.43 -6.09 -22.18
C GLY A 29 22.99 -4.81 -22.90
N LYS A 30 21.83 -4.21 -22.56
CA LYS A 30 21.37 -2.97 -23.19
C LYS A 30 22.11 -1.77 -22.61
N ALA A 31 22.29 -0.74 -23.44
CA ALA A 31 22.86 0.53 -23.01
C ALA A 31 21.82 1.38 -22.25
N ALA A 32 22.29 2.17 -21.30
CA ALA A 32 21.51 3.18 -20.58
C ALA A 32 22.36 4.44 -20.35
N PRO A 33 21.74 5.62 -20.21
CA PRO A 33 22.47 6.81 -19.79
C PRO A 33 23.08 6.63 -18.40
N LYS A 34 24.30 7.16 -18.23
CA LYS A 34 24.97 7.19 -16.94
C LYS A 34 24.34 8.28 -16.07
N GLY A 35 24.06 7.96 -14.81
CA GLY A 35 23.47 8.90 -13.85
C GLY A 35 22.07 9.37 -14.25
N THR A 36 21.86 10.68 -14.28
CA THR A 36 20.58 11.34 -14.65
C THR A 36 20.32 11.29 -16.17
N GLY A 37 21.35 11.07 -16.98
CA GLY A 37 21.30 11.20 -18.43
C GLY A 37 21.19 12.64 -18.93
N LEU A 38 21.24 13.63 -18.03
CA LEU A 38 21.37 15.03 -18.39
C LEU A 38 22.82 15.32 -18.78
N ILE A 39 22.99 16.11 -19.83
CA ILE A 39 24.28 16.47 -20.40
C ILE A 39 24.33 17.95 -20.77
N THR A 40 25.52 18.52 -20.64
CA THR A 40 25.84 19.87 -21.15
C THR A 40 25.94 19.87 -22.67
N ASP A 41 25.95 21.07 -23.27
CA ASP A 41 26.15 21.17 -24.73
C ASP A 41 27.53 20.65 -25.16
N ASP A 42 28.56 20.83 -24.34
CA ASP A 42 29.90 20.28 -24.60
C ASP A 42 29.91 18.74 -24.58
N GLN A 43 29.25 18.14 -23.57
CA GLN A 43 29.08 16.69 -23.50
C GLN A 43 28.25 16.16 -24.67
N TYR A 44 27.23 16.89 -25.10
CA TYR A 44 26.46 16.55 -26.28
C TYR A 44 27.32 16.52 -27.55
N HIS A 45 28.19 17.52 -27.74
CA HIS A 45 29.13 17.52 -28.86
C HIS A 45 30.04 16.29 -28.85
N SER A 46 30.50 15.84 -27.68
CA SER A 46 31.28 14.61 -27.54
C SER A 46 30.49 13.33 -27.81
N LEU A 47 29.16 13.34 -27.67
CA LEU A 47 28.28 12.19 -27.87
C LEU A 47 27.85 12.01 -29.34
N LEU A 48 27.98 13.03 -30.19
CA LEU A 48 27.49 13.01 -31.58
C LEU A 48 27.99 11.80 -32.38
N SER A 49 29.29 11.47 -32.28
CA SER A 49 29.85 10.30 -32.97
C SER A 49 29.23 8.99 -32.47
N THR A 50 28.98 8.88 -31.17
CA THR A 50 28.36 7.70 -30.56
C THR A 50 26.90 7.52 -31.02
N LEU A 51 26.17 8.62 -31.26
CA LEU A 51 24.80 8.57 -31.78
C LEU A 51 24.78 8.03 -33.22
N GLU A 52 25.72 8.47 -34.06
CA GLU A 52 25.84 8.03 -35.45
C GLU A 52 26.25 6.56 -35.56
N ASN A 53 27.12 6.10 -34.66
CA ASN A 53 27.64 4.73 -34.66
C ASN A 53 26.65 3.69 -34.10
N CYS A 54 25.51 4.11 -33.54
CA CYS A 54 24.49 3.18 -33.09
C CYS A 54 23.80 2.51 -34.29
N PRO A 55 23.97 1.19 -34.53
CA PRO A 55 23.51 0.54 -35.77
C PRO A 55 21.98 0.50 -35.92
N VAL A 56 21.25 0.73 -34.83
CA VAL A 56 19.79 0.74 -34.77
C VAL A 56 19.24 2.10 -34.35
N HIS A 57 20.10 3.13 -34.26
CA HIS A 57 19.76 4.48 -33.82
C HIS A 57 18.89 4.51 -32.55
N ALA A 58 19.20 3.63 -31.59
CA ALA A 58 18.42 3.50 -30.37
C ALA A 58 18.65 4.64 -29.38
N ILE A 59 19.68 5.46 -29.57
CA ILE A 59 20.06 6.58 -28.70
C ILE A 59 19.59 7.88 -29.34
N SER A 60 18.84 8.68 -28.59
CA SER A 60 18.43 10.02 -29.00
C SER A 60 18.75 11.03 -27.90
N VAL A 61 18.82 12.31 -28.29
CA VAL A 61 19.02 13.41 -27.35
C VAL A 61 17.88 14.40 -27.55
N VAL A 62 17.16 14.69 -26.47
CA VAL A 62 16.10 15.69 -26.45
C VAL A 62 16.57 16.91 -25.69
N ASP A 63 16.26 18.10 -26.18
CA ASP A 63 16.53 19.33 -25.45
C ASP A 63 15.61 19.39 -24.22
N ASP A 64 16.17 19.73 -23.06
CA ASP A 64 15.36 19.91 -21.85
C ASP A 64 14.81 21.34 -21.84
N GLU A 65 13.52 21.49 -22.11
CA GLU A 65 12.83 22.76 -22.38
C GLU A 65 13.04 23.79 -21.26
N ILE A 66 13.13 23.32 -20.01
CA ILE A 66 13.29 24.14 -18.80
C ILE A 66 14.51 25.06 -18.88
N THR A 67 15.59 24.61 -19.54
CA THR A 67 16.85 25.36 -19.61
C THR A 67 16.92 26.38 -20.75
N LYS A 68 15.92 26.45 -21.63
CA LYS A 68 15.88 27.38 -22.76
C LYS A 68 15.18 28.70 -22.44
N SER A 69 14.26 28.69 -21.49
CA SER A 69 13.33 29.79 -21.19
C SER A 69 14.05 31.04 -20.66
N GLY A 70 15.17 30.85 -19.95
CA GLY A 70 16.00 31.92 -19.39
C GLY A 70 15.36 32.64 -18.21
N GLY A 71 16.16 33.02 -17.21
CA GLY A 71 15.73 33.86 -16.08
C GLY A 71 14.54 33.29 -15.27
N THR A 72 13.57 34.15 -14.96
CA THR A 72 12.41 33.88 -14.09
C THR A 72 11.53 32.72 -14.59
N ALA A 73 11.43 32.51 -15.90
CA ALA A 73 10.60 31.46 -16.50
C ALA A 73 11.18 30.06 -16.22
N SER A 74 12.49 29.88 -16.38
CA SER A 74 13.18 28.62 -16.06
C SER A 74 13.09 28.27 -14.57
N ILE A 75 13.14 29.28 -13.69
CA ILE A 75 12.96 29.09 -12.24
C ILE A 75 11.55 28.60 -11.93
N LEU A 76 10.52 29.18 -12.56
CA LEU A 76 9.13 28.76 -12.37
C LEU A 76 8.90 27.31 -12.87
N GLU A 77 9.46 26.96 -14.02
CA GLU A 77 9.40 25.60 -14.56
C GLU A 77 10.13 24.58 -13.67
N LEU A 78 11.28 24.93 -13.10
CA LEU A 78 11.98 24.08 -12.13
C LEU A 78 11.15 23.89 -10.85
N LYS A 79 10.57 24.96 -10.31
CA LYS A 79 9.69 24.87 -9.12
C LYS A 79 8.47 23.99 -9.37
N LYS A 80 7.89 24.07 -10.57
CA LYS A 80 6.81 23.18 -10.99
C LYS A 80 7.27 21.73 -11.09
N LEU A 81 8.45 21.48 -11.68
CA LEU A 81 9.03 20.14 -11.76
C LEU A 81 9.29 19.53 -10.38
N ILE A 82 9.81 20.33 -9.43
CA ILE A 82 9.99 19.93 -8.03
C ILE A 82 8.65 19.47 -7.45
N ASP A 83 7.59 20.24 -7.66
CA ASP A 83 6.26 19.89 -7.15
C ASP A 83 5.71 18.63 -7.84
N ASP A 84 5.82 18.53 -9.16
CA ASP A 84 5.31 17.40 -9.96
C ASP A 84 6.05 16.08 -9.66
N LYS A 85 7.37 16.13 -9.41
CA LYS A 85 8.17 14.91 -9.19
C LYS A 85 8.36 14.54 -7.73
N LEU A 86 8.56 15.50 -6.83
CA LEU A 86 8.83 15.22 -5.43
C LEU A 86 7.57 15.26 -4.57
N LYS A 87 6.74 16.31 -4.65
CA LYS A 87 5.53 16.37 -3.81
C LYS A 87 4.49 15.32 -4.19
N ALA A 88 4.36 15.02 -5.48
CA ALA A 88 3.45 13.97 -5.94
C ALA A 88 4.01 12.55 -5.76
N PHE A 89 5.26 12.40 -5.31
CA PHE A 89 5.89 11.10 -5.14
C PHE A 89 5.20 10.32 -4.03
N LYS A 90 4.77 9.10 -4.35
CA LYS A 90 4.23 8.15 -3.37
C LYS A 90 4.89 6.79 -3.61
N PRO A 91 5.44 6.16 -2.55
CA PRO A 91 5.86 4.77 -2.63
C PRO A 91 4.78 3.88 -3.24
N GLU A 92 5.13 3.10 -4.25
CA GLU A 92 4.20 2.13 -4.83
C GLU A 92 4.03 0.95 -3.87
N PHE A 93 2.79 0.53 -3.62
CA PHE A 93 2.53 -0.66 -2.83
C PHE A 93 3.01 -1.91 -3.61
N PRO A 94 3.70 -2.87 -2.96
CA PRO A 94 4.22 -4.04 -3.66
C PRO A 94 3.11 -4.87 -4.30
N SER A 95 3.36 -5.38 -5.51
CA SER A 95 2.40 -6.26 -6.18
C SER A 95 2.32 -7.62 -5.49
N THR A 96 1.17 -8.30 -5.60
CA THR A 96 0.93 -9.60 -4.93
C THR A 96 2.02 -10.62 -5.24
N GLY A 97 2.54 -10.67 -6.47
CA GLY A 97 3.63 -11.58 -6.85
C GLY A 97 4.93 -11.35 -6.07
N GLN A 98 5.16 -10.15 -5.54
CA GLN A 98 6.37 -9.82 -4.79
C GLN A 98 6.33 -10.31 -3.34
N PHE A 99 5.18 -10.66 -2.78
CA PHE A 99 5.06 -11.16 -1.41
C PHE A 99 4.24 -12.45 -1.27
N ALA A 100 3.58 -12.94 -2.31
CA ALA A 100 2.73 -14.14 -2.24
C ALA A 100 3.49 -15.36 -1.68
N PHE A 101 2.75 -16.16 -0.92
CA PHE A 101 3.26 -17.43 -0.41
C PHE A 101 3.13 -18.53 -1.47
N ASN A 102 4.25 -19.14 -1.86
CA ASN A 102 4.29 -20.30 -2.75
C ASN A 102 4.55 -21.59 -1.94
N ALA A 103 3.52 -22.39 -1.71
CA ALA A 103 3.62 -23.62 -0.92
C ALA A 103 4.65 -24.63 -1.46
N ASN A 104 4.98 -24.59 -2.74
CA ASN A 104 5.98 -25.49 -3.34
C ASN A 104 7.42 -25.06 -3.02
N GLU A 105 7.66 -23.81 -2.63
CA GLU A 105 8.99 -23.29 -2.34
C GLU A 105 9.40 -23.41 -0.88
N TYR A 106 8.42 -23.48 0.02
CA TYR A 106 8.62 -23.48 1.47
C TYR A 106 8.27 -24.84 2.05
N ILE A 107 9.14 -25.81 1.83
CA ILE A 107 9.01 -27.17 2.37
C ILE A 107 10.00 -27.34 3.52
N ALA A 108 9.50 -27.60 4.73
CA ALA A 108 10.33 -27.95 5.87
C ALA A 108 10.75 -29.43 5.82
N PRO A 109 12.02 -29.76 6.13
CA PRO A 109 12.47 -31.14 6.21
C PRO A 109 11.87 -31.84 7.43
N LEU A 110 11.48 -33.12 7.26
CA LEU A 110 11.09 -34.00 8.37
C LEU A 110 12.34 -34.65 8.96
N LEU A 111 12.48 -34.63 10.28
CA LEU A 111 13.57 -35.31 10.97
C LEU A 111 13.13 -36.71 11.39
N VAL A 112 13.20 -37.67 10.48
CA VAL A 112 12.88 -39.08 10.78
C VAL A 112 14.06 -40.00 10.52
N ASN A 113 14.25 -40.98 11.40
CA ASN A 113 15.36 -41.93 11.30
C ASN A 113 15.13 -43.00 10.23
N ARG A 114 13.88 -43.45 10.05
CA ARG A 114 13.48 -44.45 9.05
C ARG A 114 12.04 -44.20 8.60
N TYR A 115 11.77 -44.40 7.31
CA TYR A 115 10.42 -44.34 6.74
C TYR A 115 9.73 -45.70 6.68
N SER A 116 10.50 -46.79 6.66
CA SER A 116 9.95 -48.13 6.54
C SER A 116 10.32 -48.97 7.76
N SER A 117 9.41 -49.84 8.19
CA SER A 117 9.66 -50.76 9.29
C SER A 117 10.80 -51.72 8.94
N GLY A 118 11.73 -51.91 9.89
CA GLY A 118 12.69 -53.02 9.82
C GLY A 118 12.13 -54.34 10.35
N TYR A 119 10.89 -54.33 10.85
CA TYR A 119 10.19 -55.46 11.46
C TYR A 119 9.00 -55.90 10.58
N GLU A 120 8.79 -57.20 10.48
CA GLU A 120 7.71 -57.82 9.71
C GLU A 120 6.60 -58.33 10.67
N TYR A 121 5.38 -57.85 10.47
CA TYR A 121 4.21 -58.17 11.28
C TYR A 121 3.41 -59.33 10.67
N SER A 122 2.73 -60.07 11.54
CA SER A 122 1.93 -61.24 11.18
C SER A 122 0.59 -60.90 10.50
N THR A 123 0.12 -59.65 10.60
CA THR A 123 -1.15 -59.20 10.01
C THR A 123 -1.02 -57.78 9.47
N TYR A 124 -1.84 -57.45 8.48
CA TYR A 124 -1.94 -56.10 7.93
C TYR A 124 -2.28 -55.07 9.01
N ASP A 125 -3.33 -55.33 9.80
CA ASP A 125 -3.81 -54.39 10.82
C ASP A 125 -2.71 -54.05 11.84
N ARG A 126 -1.90 -55.04 12.26
CA ARG A 126 -0.77 -54.78 13.17
C ARG A 126 0.32 -53.93 12.53
N ALA A 127 0.60 -54.14 11.25
CA ALA A 127 1.59 -53.31 10.54
C ALA A 127 1.09 -51.87 10.39
N HIS A 128 -0.20 -51.71 10.05
CA HIS A 128 -0.83 -50.41 9.87
C HIS A 128 -0.94 -49.63 11.19
N ASP A 129 -1.43 -50.24 12.27
CA ASP A 129 -1.53 -49.63 13.60
C ASP A 129 -0.17 -49.15 14.14
N GLU A 130 0.89 -49.95 13.95
CA GLU A 130 2.24 -49.57 14.36
C GLU A 130 2.81 -48.48 13.44
N GLY A 131 2.50 -48.52 12.15
CA GLY A 131 2.84 -47.45 11.20
C GLY A 131 2.17 -46.13 11.59
N PHE A 132 0.92 -46.16 12.03
CA PHE A 132 0.19 -44.98 12.52
C PHE A 132 0.80 -44.44 13.80
N SER A 133 1.10 -45.33 14.75
CA SER A 133 1.76 -44.98 16.02
C SER A 133 3.15 -44.36 15.77
N GLU A 134 3.91 -44.89 14.82
CA GLU A 134 5.22 -44.34 14.45
C GLU A 134 5.08 -42.99 13.74
N PHE A 135 4.12 -42.82 12.84
CA PHE A 135 3.82 -41.53 12.22
C PHE A 135 3.46 -40.48 13.27
N GLU A 136 2.57 -40.81 14.21
CA GLU A 136 2.13 -39.89 15.26
C GLU A 136 3.32 -39.44 16.13
N ARG A 137 4.12 -40.42 16.59
CA ARG A 137 5.27 -40.17 17.46
C ARG A 137 6.42 -39.43 16.79
N THR A 138 6.69 -39.73 15.52
CA THR A 138 7.92 -39.25 14.86
C THR A 138 7.67 -38.09 13.91
N MET A 139 6.54 -38.04 13.20
CA MET A 139 6.27 -37.00 12.20
C MET A 139 5.26 -35.99 12.72
N TYR A 140 4.09 -36.45 13.18
CA TYR A 140 3.02 -35.56 13.63
C TYR A 140 3.43 -34.74 14.86
N ALA A 141 4.21 -35.32 15.77
CA ALA A 141 4.81 -34.61 16.91
C ALA A 141 5.69 -33.40 16.50
N GLN A 142 6.23 -33.37 15.26
CA GLN A 142 7.02 -32.26 14.74
C GLN A 142 6.18 -31.16 14.07
N HIS A 143 4.84 -31.27 14.07
CA HIS A 143 3.96 -30.37 13.33
C HIS A 143 4.25 -28.88 13.57
N GLN A 144 4.32 -28.45 14.84
CA GLN A 144 4.60 -27.05 15.19
C GLN A 144 5.98 -26.59 14.70
N THR A 145 6.99 -27.44 14.81
CA THR A 145 8.34 -27.15 14.32
C THR A 145 8.37 -27.01 12.80
N LEU A 146 7.60 -27.83 12.08
CA LEU A 146 7.48 -27.71 10.61
C LEU A 146 6.80 -26.39 10.22
N VAL A 147 5.70 -26.03 10.90
CA VAL A 147 5.02 -24.75 10.68
C VAL A 147 5.98 -23.58 10.90
N GLN A 148 6.71 -23.56 12.02
CA GLN A 148 7.70 -22.52 12.31
C GLN A 148 8.80 -22.46 11.26
N ALA A 149 9.34 -23.61 10.83
CA ALA A 149 10.39 -23.67 9.81
C ALA A 149 9.90 -23.13 8.46
N VAL A 150 8.66 -23.45 8.05
CA VAL A 150 8.03 -22.91 6.84
C VAL A 150 7.89 -21.39 6.94
N LEU A 151 7.37 -20.88 8.06
CA LEU A 151 7.20 -19.44 8.29
C LEU A 151 8.53 -18.69 8.29
N ILE A 152 9.56 -19.23 8.95
CA ILE A 152 10.92 -18.65 8.97
C ILE A 152 11.50 -18.60 7.56
N HIS A 153 11.36 -19.68 6.78
CA HIS A 153 11.88 -19.73 5.42
C HIS A 153 11.20 -18.68 4.53
N TYR A 154 9.87 -18.58 4.59
CA TYR A 154 9.11 -17.55 3.87
C TYR A 154 9.49 -16.12 4.32
N LYS A 155 9.60 -15.89 5.64
CA LYS A 155 10.04 -14.60 6.20
C LYS A 155 11.40 -14.18 5.66
N VAL A 156 12.39 -15.07 5.74
CA VAL A 156 13.78 -14.77 5.34
C VAL A 156 13.93 -14.62 3.83
N LYS A 157 13.27 -15.48 3.06
CA LYS A 157 13.43 -15.52 1.60
C LYS A 157 12.58 -14.47 0.89
N GLN A 158 11.35 -14.23 1.35
CA GLN A 158 10.38 -13.39 0.65
C GLN A 158 10.10 -12.06 1.36
N LEU A 159 9.89 -12.09 2.67
CA LEU A 159 9.42 -10.90 3.41
C LEU A 159 10.55 -10.00 3.91
N SER A 160 11.79 -10.49 3.98
CA SER A 160 12.92 -9.73 4.54
C SER A 160 13.12 -8.37 3.86
N LYS A 161 12.85 -8.29 2.55
CA LYS A 161 12.94 -7.06 1.75
C LYS A 161 11.89 -6.00 2.11
N PHE A 162 10.83 -6.38 2.83
CA PHE A 162 9.79 -5.49 3.35
C PHE A 162 9.86 -5.31 4.88
N ALA A 163 10.72 -6.07 5.55
CA ALA A 163 10.83 -6.06 7.00
C ALA A 163 12.08 -5.33 7.50
N TYR A 164 13.13 -5.25 6.69
CA TYR A 164 14.42 -4.65 7.05
C TYR A 164 14.92 -3.75 5.92
N TYR A 165 15.56 -2.65 6.28
CA TYR A 165 16.32 -1.81 5.35
C TYR A 165 17.68 -2.46 5.07
N LYS A 166 18.01 -2.61 3.79
CA LYS A 166 19.34 -3.02 3.34
C LYS A 166 19.70 -2.25 2.08
N SER A 167 20.90 -1.68 2.05
CA SER A 167 21.43 -0.94 0.91
C SER A 167 21.87 -1.88 -0.23
N GLU A 168 20.94 -2.68 -0.75
CA GLU A 168 21.18 -3.66 -1.82
C GLU A 168 20.00 -3.71 -2.80
N PRO A 169 20.24 -3.95 -4.11
CA PRO A 169 19.17 -4.09 -5.10
C PRO A 169 18.13 -5.14 -4.70
N GLY A 170 16.85 -4.83 -4.94
CA GLY A 170 15.72 -5.71 -4.60
C GLY A 170 15.19 -5.58 -3.16
N ASN A 171 15.81 -4.77 -2.30
CA ASN A 171 15.21 -4.34 -1.05
C ASN A 171 14.19 -3.21 -1.29
N TYR A 172 12.95 -3.36 -0.82
CA TYR A 172 11.86 -2.43 -1.14
C TYR A 172 12.17 -0.99 -0.72
N PHE A 173 12.67 -0.79 0.50
CA PHE A 173 12.96 0.54 1.03
C PHE A 173 14.11 1.21 0.28
N PHE A 174 15.17 0.45 -0.03
CA PHE A 174 16.32 0.97 -0.76
C PHE A 174 15.99 1.36 -2.19
N GLU A 175 15.16 0.57 -2.88
CA GLU A 175 14.72 0.87 -4.25
C GLU A 175 13.99 2.22 -4.32
N ILE A 176 13.09 2.48 -3.38
CA ILE A 176 12.37 3.76 -3.27
C ILE A 176 13.33 4.90 -2.94
N CYS A 177 14.24 4.70 -1.98
CA CYS A 177 15.24 5.71 -1.63
C CYS A 177 16.12 6.08 -2.82
N ARG A 178 16.54 5.07 -3.60
CA ARG A 178 17.34 5.25 -4.81
C ARG A 178 16.59 6.03 -5.88
N GLU A 179 15.30 5.76 -6.04
CA GLU A 179 14.43 6.50 -6.97
C GLU A 179 14.34 7.98 -6.59
N VAL A 180 14.06 8.29 -5.31
CA VAL A 180 14.00 9.67 -4.82
C VAL A 180 15.36 10.37 -4.95
N SER A 181 16.46 9.70 -4.61
CA SER A 181 17.82 10.23 -4.82
C SER A 181 18.10 10.56 -6.29
N LYS A 182 17.64 9.73 -7.23
CA LYS A 182 17.77 10.03 -8.67
C LYS A 182 17.01 11.29 -9.06
N ILE A 183 15.79 11.46 -8.56
CA ILE A 183 14.98 12.67 -8.78
C ILE A 183 15.68 13.91 -8.20
N LEU A 184 16.21 13.81 -6.99
CA LEU A 184 16.96 14.90 -6.34
C LEU A 184 18.23 15.27 -7.13
N ALA A 185 18.95 14.29 -7.67
CA ALA A 185 20.12 14.53 -8.52
C ALA A 185 19.74 15.31 -9.80
N GLU A 186 18.66 14.91 -10.47
CA GLU A 186 18.15 15.63 -11.64
C GLU A 186 17.82 17.09 -11.30
N ILE A 187 17.12 17.31 -10.19
CA ILE A 187 16.73 18.65 -9.74
C ILE A 187 17.94 19.50 -9.37
N GLU A 188 18.91 18.94 -8.64
CA GLU A 188 20.14 19.63 -8.27
C GLU A 188 20.93 20.10 -9.51
N GLU A 189 21.07 19.21 -10.50
CA GLU A 189 21.79 19.50 -11.73
C GLU A 189 21.12 20.64 -12.53
N MET A 190 19.80 20.59 -12.66
CA MET A 190 19.01 21.67 -13.27
C MET A 190 19.12 22.99 -12.49
N ALA A 191 19.03 22.94 -11.17
CA ALA A 191 19.13 24.12 -10.32
C ALA A 191 20.51 24.79 -10.43
N LYS A 192 21.60 24.01 -10.42
CA LYS A 192 22.96 24.52 -10.64
C LYS A 192 23.10 25.18 -12.01
N GLN A 193 22.51 24.62 -13.06
CA GLN A 193 22.58 25.22 -14.39
C GLN A 193 21.80 26.55 -14.48
N ILE A 194 20.56 26.58 -13.99
CA ILE A 194 19.71 27.78 -14.05
C ILE A 194 20.31 28.92 -13.23
N THR A 195 20.98 28.60 -12.11
CA THR A 195 21.63 29.59 -11.24
C THR A 195 23.11 29.83 -11.58
N TYR A 196 23.60 29.32 -12.72
CA TYR A 196 25.01 29.42 -13.12
C TYR A 196 26.01 28.98 -12.03
N GLY A 197 25.64 27.96 -11.24
CA GLY A 197 26.44 27.39 -10.16
C GLY A 197 26.39 28.17 -8.84
N GLN A 198 25.59 29.23 -8.74
CA GLN A 198 25.51 30.05 -7.52
C GLN A 198 24.68 29.42 -6.40
N ILE A 199 23.84 28.44 -6.72
CA ILE A 199 23.00 27.77 -5.72
C ILE A 199 23.85 27.02 -4.69
N ALA A 200 23.62 27.35 -3.42
CA ALA A 200 24.25 26.69 -2.29
C ALA A 200 23.32 25.61 -1.72
N LEU A 201 23.69 24.34 -1.89
CA LEU A 201 22.98 23.18 -1.35
C LEU A 201 23.90 22.39 -0.42
N PRO A 202 23.35 21.68 0.59
CA PRO A 202 24.12 20.74 1.40
C PRO A 202 24.81 19.67 0.55
N GLU A 203 26.00 19.21 0.96
CA GLU A 203 26.76 18.17 0.22
C GLU A 203 25.98 16.85 0.08
N ASP A 204 25.14 16.54 1.06
CA ASP A 204 24.27 15.36 1.11
C ASP A 204 22.87 15.62 0.55
N PHE A 205 22.64 16.71 -0.19
CA PHE A 205 21.32 17.05 -0.71
C PHE A 205 20.69 15.91 -1.51
N VAL A 206 21.46 15.24 -2.36
CA VAL A 206 21.02 14.12 -3.20
C VAL A 206 20.86 12.81 -2.43
N LEU A 207 21.52 12.67 -1.27
CA LEU A 207 21.40 11.48 -0.43
C LEU A 207 20.00 11.44 0.19
N PHE A 208 19.29 10.34 -0.07
CA PHE A 208 17.98 10.06 0.50
C PHE A 208 17.99 8.67 1.13
N GLU A 209 17.75 8.64 2.44
CA GLU A 209 17.75 7.41 3.22
C GLU A 209 16.53 7.39 4.14
N ALA A 210 15.68 6.37 4.00
CA ALA A 210 14.51 6.14 4.83
C ALA A 210 14.26 4.63 4.94
N GLY A 211 13.84 4.18 6.12
CA GLY A 211 13.55 2.77 6.33
C GLY A 211 13.33 2.46 7.81
N PRO A 212 12.81 1.26 8.12
CA PRO A 212 12.49 0.86 9.49
C PRO A 212 13.69 0.79 10.43
N ASP A 213 14.90 0.67 9.89
CA ASP A 213 16.13 0.60 10.69
C ASP A 213 16.89 1.93 10.73
N LEU A 214 16.34 2.99 10.11
CA LEU A 214 16.97 4.32 10.00
C LEU A 214 16.23 5.41 10.78
N GLY A 215 15.26 5.02 11.63
CA GLY A 215 14.46 5.90 12.48
C GLY A 215 13.10 5.29 12.83
N TYR A 216 12.33 6.03 13.66
CA TYR A 216 11.00 5.66 14.21
C TYR A 216 10.97 4.30 14.92
N GLU A 217 9.83 3.96 15.53
CA GLU A 217 9.58 2.65 16.13
C GLU A 217 9.43 1.55 15.06
N GLY A 218 10.40 1.39 14.16
CA GLY A 218 10.40 0.41 13.07
C GLY A 218 10.21 -1.03 13.55
N ASP A 219 10.74 -1.34 14.73
CA ASP A 219 10.47 -2.59 15.41
C ASP A 219 8.98 -2.82 15.69
N ILE A 220 8.22 -1.76 15.99
CA ILE A 220 6.80 -1.83 16.32
C ILE A 220 5.97 -2.05 15.05
N TYR A 221 6.15 -1.22 14.02
CA TYR A 221 5.29 -1.35 12.84
C TYR A 221 5.69 -2.50 11.90
N CYS A 222 6.95 -2.95 11.91
CA CYS A 222 7.36 -4.18 11.22
C CYS A 222 7.25 -5.43 12.11
N TYR A 223 6.74 -5.32 13.34
CA TYR A 223 6.71 -6.41 14.32
C TYR A 223 6.09 -7.69 13.74
N SER A 224 4.94 -7.56 13.06
CA SER A 224 4.21 -8.69 12.50
C SER A 224 5.02 -9.45 11.45
N LEU A 225 5.71 -8.73 10.56
CA LEU A 225 6.56 -9.34 9.54
C LEU A 225 7.82 -9.97 10.16
N ARG A 226 8.38 -9.34 11.20
CA ARG A 226 9.61 -9.81 11.86
C ARG A 226 9.38 -11.01 12.79
N ASN A 227 8.17 -11.17 13.34
CA ASN A 227 7.84 -12.16 14.38
C ASN A 227 6.67 -13.10 14.00
N MET A 228 6.32 -13.23 12.72
CA MET A 228 5.16 -14.02 12.29
C MET A 228 5.18 -15.48 12.79
N GLU A 229 6.35 -16.08 12.94
CA GLU A 229 6.53 -17.46 13.41
C GLU A 229 6.15 -17.67 14.88
N ARG A 230 5.97 -16.59 15.63
CA ARG A 230 5.63 -16.59 17.06
C ARG A 230 4.15 -16.35 17.34
N MET A 231 3.33 -16.20 16.29
CA MET A 231 1.93 -15.83 16.45
C MET A 231 1.04 -17.05 16.71
N GLU A 232 0.23 -16.97 17.76
CA GLU A 232 -0.58 -18.09 18.29
C GLU A 232 -1.59 -18.68 17.28
N HIS A 233 -2.06 -17.91 16.30
CA HIS A 233 -3.07 -18.38 15.35
C HIS A 233 -2.51 -19.37 14.31
N PHE A 234 -1.18 -19.52 14.22
CA PHE A 234 -0.52 -20.57 13.44
C PHE A 234 -0.36 -21.88 14.21
N GLU A 235 -0.95 -22.00 15.41
CA GLU A 235 -0.84 -23.22 16.22
C GLU A 235 -2.17 -23.99 16.36
N LYS A 236 -3.25 -23.48 15.76
CA LYS A 236 -4.62 -24.01 15.91
C LYS A 236 -5.26 -24.37 14.57
N ASP A 237 -6.27 -25.25 14.63
CA ASP A 237 -7.14 -25.66 13.50
C ASP A 237 -6.49 -26.53 12.41
N TYR A 238 -5.40 -27.23 12.74
CA TYR A 238 -4.74 -28.19 11.86
C TYR A 238 -5.42 -29.56 11.87
N LYS A 239 -5.20 -30.36 10.82
CA LYS A 239 -5.75 -31.72 10.77
C LYS A 239 -5.19 -32.60 11.90
N PRO A 240 -6.05 -33.41 12.58
CA PRO A 240 -5.59 -34.37 13.58
C PRO A 240 -4.74 -35.47 12.92
N ALA A 241 -3.88 -36.15 13.68
CA ALA A 241 -3.07 -37.27 13.17
C ALA A 241 -3.91 -38.31 12.42
N SER A 242 -5.11 -38.62 12.92
CA SER A 242 -6.07 -39.56 12.31
C SER A 242 -6.49 -39.20 10.89
N TYR A 243 -6.41 -37.93 10.48
CA TYR A 243 -6.65 -37.53 9.09
C TYR A 243 -5.67 -38.20 8.11
N TYR A 244 -4.45 -38.47 8.57
CA TYR A 244 -3.36 -38.96 7.75
C TYR A 244 -3.29 -40.49 7.67
N ASP A 245 -4.14 -41.18 8.44
CA ASP A 245 -4.11 -42.63 8.63
C ASP A 245 -4.20 -43.43 7.32
N SER A 246 -5.06 -42.97 6.40
CA SER A 246 -5.25 -43.58 5.08
C SER A 246 -4.04 -43.49 4.13
N TYR A 247 -3.01 -42.73 4.51
CA TYR A 247 -1.77 -42.58 3.72
C TYR A 247 -0.63 -43.46 4.22
N ILE A 248 -0.86 -44.26 5.26
CA ILE A 248 0.09 -45.26 5.74
C ILE A 248 -0.03 -46.48 4.83
N ASP A 249 1.04 -46.77 4.10
CA ASP A 249 1.08 -47.93 3.23
C ASP A 249 1.64 -49.13 4.00
N CYS A 250 1.19 -50.33 3.64
CA CYS A 250 1.75 -51.58 4.14
C CYS A 250 2.23 -52.44 2.98
N ASN A 251 3.52 -52.75 2.98
CA ASN A 251 4.15 -53.65 2.02
C ASN A 251 3.89 -55.11 2.43
N VAL A 252 3.71 -55.99 1.45
CA VAL A 252 3.45 -57.42 1.65
C VAL A 252 4.70 -58.22 1.28
N PHE A 253 5.14 -59.08 2.19
CA PHE A 253 6.29 -59.96 2.03
C PHE A 253 5.87 -61.40 2.35
N GLY A 254 5.32 -62.10 1.35
CA GLY A 254 4.78 -63.45 1.55
C GLY A 254 3.55 -63.45 2.45
N ASP A 255 3.66 -64.06 3.62
CA ASP A 255 2.62 -64.11 4.66
C ASP A 255 2.75 -63.01 5.73
N LYS A 256 3.66 -62.05 5.54
CA LYS A 256 3.92 -60.95 6.48
C LYS A 256 3.74 -59.57 5.86
N TYR A 257 3.68 -58.56 6.73
CA TYR A 257 3.41 -57.16 6.39
C TYR A 257 4.42 -56.22 7.04
N SER A 258 4.72 -55.07 6.43
CA SER A 258 5.54 -54.00 7.05
C SER A 258 5.02 -52.63 6.64
N TYR A 259 4.99 -51.66 7.55
CA TYR A 259 4.56 -50.30 7.19
C TYR A 259 5.62 -49.52 6.38
N ASP A 260 5.13 -48.57 5.58
CA ASP A 260 5.90 -47.58 4.84
C ASP A 260 5.25 -46.19 5.01
N LEU A 261 6.04 -45.24 5.50
CA LEU A 261 5.60 -43.89 5.84
C LEU A 261 5.94 -42.85 4.75
N ASN A 262 6.50 -43.22 3.60
CA ASN A 262 6.90 -42.27 2.56
C ASN A 262 5.71 -41.45 2.04
N LYS A 263 4.58 -42.11 1.79
CA LYS A 263 3.37 -41.48 1.27
C LYS A 263 2.75 -40.54 2.30
N VAL A 264 2.58 -40.98 3.54
CA VAL A 264 2.07 -40.13 4.63
C VAL A 264 3.01 -38.95 4.90
N ALA A 265 4.33 -39.16 4.88
CA ALA A 265 5.30 -38.09 5.07
C ALA A 265 5.26 -37.01 3.98
N LYS A 266 5.07 -37.42 2.72
CA LYS A 266 4.89 -36.49 1.60
C LYS A 266 3.60 -35.69 1.78
N ARG A 267 2.48 -36.38 2.03
CA ARG A 267 1.17 -35.74 2.22
C ARG A 267 1.14 -34.80 3.42
N PHE A 268 1.73 -35.21 4.54
CA PHE A 268 1.80 -34.40 5.74
C PHE A 268 2.52 -33.07 5.47
N ARG A 269 3.69 -33.08 4.81
CA ARG A 269 4.41 -31.86 4.45
C ARG A 269 3.63 -30.97 3.48
N GLU A 270 3.03 -31.56 2.44
CA GLU A 270 2.19 -30.81 1.48
C GLU A 270 1.03 -30.10 2.19
N TYR A 271 0.36 -30.79 3.13
CA TYR A 271 -0.74 -30.21 3.90
C TYR A 271 -0.27 -29.10 4.85
N VAL A 272 0.84 -29.30 5.57
CA VAL A 272 1.40 -28.25 6.44
C VAL A 272 1.70 -26.98 5.64
N SER A 273 2.40 -27.09 4.51
CA SER A 273 2.69 -25.93 3.65
C SER A 273 1.41 -25.28 3.08
N PHE A 274 0.40 -26.08 2.72
CA PHE A 274 -0.89 -25.59 2.24
C PHE A 274 -1.68 -24.83 3.33
N GLU A 275 -1.77 -25.38 4.54
CA GLU A 275 -2.51 -24.76 5.65
C GLU A 275 -1.82 -23.48 6.13
N VAL A 276 -0.48 -23.46 6.17
CA VAL A 276 0.28 -22.24 6.41
C VAL A 276 0.03 -21.22 5.31
N SER A 277 0.05 -21.62 4.04
CA SER A 277 -0.25 -20.72 2.91
C SER A 277 -1.61 -20.06 3.07
N HIS A 278 -2.64 -20.81 3.43
CA HIS A 278 -3.99 -20.27 3.57
C HIS A 278 -4.07 -19.24 4.71
N LYS A 279 -3.48 -19.54 5.87
CA LYS A 279 -3.44 -18.63 7.04
C LYS A 279 -2.60 -17.38 6.80
N VAL A 280 -1.49 -17.49 6.05
CA VAL A 280 -0.63 -16.34 5.69
C VAL A 280 -1.36 -15.45 4.69
N SER A 281 -1.96 -16.03 3.64
CA SER A 281 -2.64 -15.28 2.58
C SER A 281 -3.79 -14.42 3.10
N SER A 282 -4.47 -14.82 4.17
CA SER A 282 -5.56 -14.03 4.77
C SER A 282 -5.09 -12.81 5.58
N GLN A 283 -3.81 -12.72 5.94
CA GLN A 283 -3.30 -11.67 6.84
C GLN A 283 -2.16 -10.84 6.27
N ILE A 284 -1.38 -11.40 5.34
CA ILE A 284 -0.13 -10.77 4.87
C ILE A 284 -0.35 -9.38 4.24
N PHE A 285 -1.47 -9.19 3.55
CA PHE A 285 -1.81 -7.91 2.93
C PHE A 285 -1.98 -6.81 3.98
N GLU A 286 -2.76 -7.08 5.04
CA GLU A 286 -2.97 -6.14 6.13
C GLU A 286 -1.68 -5.90 6.92
N TRP A 287 -0.86 -6.92 7.15
CA TRP A 287 0.43 -6.74 7.82
C TRP A 287 1.39 -5.88 7.01
N LEU A 288 1.47 -6.06 5.69
CA LEU A 288 2.27 -5.21 4.81
C LEU A 288 1.74 -3.78 4.82
N LYS A 289 0.42 -3.59 4.68
CA LYS A 289 -0.19 -2.26 4.72
C LYS A 289 0.11 -1.51 6.02
N LEU A 290 -0.01 -2.19 7.17
CA LEU A 290 0.34 -1.61 8.48
C LEU A 290 1.84 -1.34 8.62
N SER A 291 2.70 -2.16 8.00
CA SER A 291 4.16 -1.98 8.05
C SER A 291 4.65 -0.85 7.12
N LEU A 292 4.02 -0.67 5.97
CA LEU A 292 4.49 0.27 4.94
C LEU A 292 3.94 1.69 5.13
N LYS A 293 2.75 1.84 5.71
CA LYS A 293 2.15 3.16 5.94
C LYS A 293 3.06 4.13 6.75
N PRO A 294 3.66 3.74 7.88
CA PRO A 294 4.58 4.62 8.60
C PRO A 294 5.84 4.98 7.79
N PHE A 295 6.28 4.08 6.90
CA PHE A 295 7.38 4.36 5.99
C PHE A 295 6.98 5.37 4.91
N GLU A 296 5.79 5.27 4.33
CA GLU A 296 5.25 6.26 3.39
C GLU A 296 5.20 7.67 4.02
N GLU A 297 4.73 7.76 5.27
CA GLU A 297 4.70 9.00 6.05
C GLU A 297 6.11 9.56 6.29
N LEU A 298 7.07 8.70 6.63
CA LEU A 298 8.48 9.09 6.81
C LEU A 298 9.11 9.60 5.50
N VAL A 299 8.84 8.94 4.37
CA VAL A 299 9.32 9.35 3.05
C VAL A 299 8.76 10.71 2.69
N ALA A 300 7.45 10.93 2.84
CA ALA A 300 6.80 12.21 2.56
C ALA A 300 7.42 13.35 3.39
N LYS A 301 7.66 13.12 4.69
CA LYS A 301 8.33 14.08 5.57
C LYS A 301 9.75 14.42 5.11
N LYS A 302 10.58 13.41 4.81
CA LYS A 302 11.96 13.67 4.36
C LYS A 302 12.00 14.34 2.98
N ILE A 303 11.07 14.02 2.09
CA ILE A 303 10.93 14.73 0.81
C ILE A 303 10.61 16.20 1.06
N ASN A 304 9.66 16.50 1.97
CA ASN A 304 9.33 17.87 2.34
C ASN A 304 10.58 18.66 2.80
N GLU A 305 11.40 18.09 3.69
CA GLU A 305 12.66 18.71 4.15
C GLU A 305 13.60 19.07 2.97
N LYS A 306 13.73 18.18 1.97
CA LYS A 306 14.52 18.43 0.76
C LYS A 306 13.89 19.51 -0.13
N VAL A 307 12.56 19.50 -0.31
CA VAL A 307 11.81 20.50 -1.10
C VAL A 307 11.95 21.89 -0.49
N VAL A 308 11.80 22.03 0.84
CA VAL A 308 12.03 23.29 1.56
C VAL A 308 13.45 23.80 1.30
N THR A 309 14.44 22.92 1.44
CA THR A 309 15.86 23.26 1.27
C THR A 309 16.15 23.81 -0.13
N ILE A 310 15.72 23.10 -1.19
CA ILE A 310 16.00 23.53 -2.57
C ILE A 310 15.25 24.80 -2.96
N LYS A 311 13.97 24.94 -2.58
CA LYS A 311 13.18 26.13 -2.92
C LYS A 311 13.69 27.38 -2.20
N ALA A 312 14.13 27.25 -0.95
CA ALA A 312 14.78 28.34 -0.22
C ALA A 312 16.12 28.74 -0.87
N ALA A 313 16.94 27.77 -1.28
CA ALA A 313 18.20 28.03 -1.97
C ALA A 313 18.01 28.72 -3.33
N ILE A 314 17.03 28.28 -4.13
CA ILE A 314 16.65 28.92 -5.39
C ILE A 314 16.23 30.37 -5.14
N GLN A 315 15.39 30.61 -4.12
CA GLN A 315 14.92 31.96 -3.80
C GLN A 315 16.05 32.91 -3.38
N ALA A 316 17.05 32.41 -2.64
CA ALA A 316 18.21 33.20 -2.27
C ALA A 316 19.03 33.64 -3.49
N CYS A 317 19.13 32.80 -4.53
CA CYS A 317 19.79 33.16 -5.79
C CYS A 317 19.05 34.25 -6.57
N SER A 318 17.71 34.19 -6.65
CA SER A 318 16.90 35.19 -7.35
C SER A 318 17.05 36.61 -6.78
N GLN A 319 17.41 36.75 -5.50
CA GLN A 319 17.61 38.05 -4.85
C GLN A 319 19.01 38.66 -5.08
N LEU A 320 19.97 37.89 -5.60
CA LEU A 320 21.35 38.34 -5.82
C LEU A 320 21.55 39.04 -7.17
N ASP A 321 20.72 38.78 -8.19
CA ASP A 321 20.76 39.41 -9.53
C ASP A 321 20.17 40.84 -9.56
N GLY A 322 20.35 41.60 -8.48
CA GLY A 322 19.73 42.90 -8.22
C GLY A 322 19.70 43.87 -9.41
N ALA A 323 18.49 44.09 -9.93
CA ALA A 323 18.04 45.37 -10.45
C ALA A 323 16.95 45.92 -9.51
N ASP A 324 17.31 46.12 -8.24
CA ASP A 324 16.49 46.87 -7.28
C ASP A 324 16.74 48.38 -7.49
N GLU A 325 16.22 48.91 -8.60
CA GLU A 325 15.90 50.32 -8.73
C GLU A 325 14.55 50.43 -9.44
N LEU A 326 13.45 50.47 -8.67
CA LEU A 326 12.23 51.27 -8.92
C LEU A 326 11.14 50.87 -7.93
N ILE A 327 10.92 51.74 -6.94
CA ILE A 327 9.87 51.67 -5.91
C ILE A 327 8.45 51.51 -6.52
N GLY A 328 8.26 51.79 -7.82
CA GLY A 328 7.00 51.58 -8.55
C GLY A 328 6.75 50.18 -9.11
N VAL A 329 7.76 49.30 -9.20
CA VAL A 329 7.60 47.93 -9.74
C VAL A 329 7.22 46.94 -8.64
N GLN A 330 7.75 47.11 -7.42
CA GLN A 330 7.42 46.25 -6.28
C GLN A 330 5.97 46.45 -5.79
N SER A 331 5.43 47.68 -5.79
CA SER A 331 4.03 47.91 -5.36
C SER A 331 3.03 47.17 -6.27
N ASN A 332 3.32 47.12 -7.57
CA ASN A 332 2.48 46.46 -8.57
C ASN A 332 2.49 44.91 -8.41
N LYS A 333 3.63 44.34 -7.97
CA LYS A 333 3.72 42.90 -7.65
C LYS A 333 2.87 42.52 -6.42
N HIS A 334 2.89 43.33 -5.37
CA HIS A 334 2.10 43.06 -4.15
C HIS A 334 0.59 43.20 -4.38
N ASP A 335 0.16 44.18 -5.20
CA ASP A 335 -1.25 44.35 -5.56
C ASP A 335 -1.75 43.20 -6.46
N ALA A 336 -0.92 42.73 -7.40
CA ALA A 336 -1.21 41.56 -8.23
C ALA A 336 -1.27 40.26 -7.41
N LEU A 337 -0.28 40.03 -6.52
CA LEU A 337 -0.27 38.94 -5.55
C LEU A 337 -1.57 38.94 -4.74
N ARG A 338 -1.92 40.08 -4.16
CA ARG A 338 -3.14 40.22 -3.35
C ARG A 338 -4.39 39.87 -4.15
N SER A 339 -4.48 40.32 -5.38
CA SER A 339 -5.63 40.06 -6.25
C SER A 339 -5.79 38.57 -6.57
N GLU A 340 -4.70 37.87 -6.92
CA GLU A 340 -4.75 36.42 -7.19
C GLU A 340 -5.08 35.61 -5.93
N LEU A 341 -4.55 36.00 -4.76
CA LEU A 341 -4.89 35.32 -3.50
C LEU A 341 -6.37 35.50 -3.12
N LEU A 342 -6.95 36.68 -3.38
CA LEU A 342 -8.39 36.90 -3.17
C LEU A 342 -9.24 36.03 -4.09
N GLU A 343 -8.82 35.84 -5.35
CA GLU A 343 -9.49 34.93 -6.28
C GLU A 343 -9.44 33.48 -5.79
N LEU A 344 -8.30 33.03 -5.24
CA LEU A 344 -8.19 31.70 -4.64
C LEU A 344 -9.17 31.50 -3.47
N LEU A 345 -9.36 32.51 -2.62
CA LEU A 345 -10.34 32.45 -1.52
C LEU A 345 -11.78 32.33 -2.04
N GLU A 346 -12.14 33.09 -3.08
CA GLU A 346 -13.46 33.01 -3.70
C GLU A 346 -13.70 31.66 -4.39
N ASN A 347 -12.66 31.06 -4.96
CA ASN A 347 -12.75 29.71 -5.52
C ASN A 347 -12.88 28.64 -4.43
N MET A 348 -12.19 28.79 -3.30
CA MET A 348 -12.29 27.87 -2.17
C MET A 348 -13.73 27.81 -1.64
N LYS A 349 -14.41 28.96 -1.50
CA LYS A 349 -15.82 29.06 -1.05
C LYS A 349 -16.83 28.31 -1.93
N LYS A 350 -16.47 28.00 -3.18
CA LYS A 350 -17.34 27.27 -4.12
C LYS A 350 -17.14 25.75 -4.06
N THR A 351 -16.24 25.27 -3.21
CA THR A 351 -15.90 23.84 -3.14
C THR A 351 -17.02 23.04 -2.47
N SER A 352 -17.35 21.90 -3.05
CA SER A 352 -18.31 20.94 -2.52
C SER A 352 -17.67 19.57 -2.33
N LEU A 353 -18.12 18.84 -1.33
CA LEU A 353 -17.72 17.44 -1.14
C LEU A 353 -18.37 16.54 -2.18
N ALA A 354 -17.67 15.47 -2.54
CA ALA A 354 -18.22 14.38 -3.34
C ALA A 354 -18.88 13.35 -2.43
N GLN A 355 -19.94 12.71 -2.92
CA GLN A 355 -20.55 11.60 -2.21
C GLN A 355 -19.63 10.38 -2.22
N GLU A 356 -19.45 9.75 -1.05
CA GLU A 356 -18.62 8.55 -0.90
C GLU A 356 -19.47 7.29 -0.90
N TYR A 357 -18.86 6.19 -1.36
CA TYR A 357 -19.47 4.87 -1.34
C TYR A 357 -18.45 3.86 -0.81
N ILE A 358 -18.70 3.34 0.39
CA ILE A 358 -17.82 2.37 1.03
C ILE A 358 -18.52 1.05 1.29
N PHE A 359 -17.80 -0.03 1.03
CA PHE A 359 -18.29 -1.39 1.25
C PHE A 359 -17.16 -2.22 1.84
N LYS A 360 -17.46 -2.92 2.94
CA LYS A 360 -16.56 -3.94 3.48
C LYS A 360 -16.80 -5.22 2.71
N SER A 361 -15.74 -5.76 2.12
CA SER A 361 -15.76 -7.14 1.66
C SER A 361 -15.82 -8.03 2.89
N ILE A 362 -16.95 -8.71 3.08
CA ILE A 362 -17.10 -9.68 4.16
C ILE A 362 -16.69 -11.01 3.58
N ASP A 363 -15.65 -11.60 4.18
CA ASP A 363 -15.12 -12.89 3.74
C ASP A 363 -16.26 -13.92 3.70
N THR A 364 -16.58 -14.32 2.48
CA THR A 364 -17.51 -15.41 2.20
C THR A 364 -16.77 -16.57 1.55
N ASP A 365 -15.44 -16.60 1.50
CA ASP A 365 -14.69 -17.66 0.82
C ASP A 365 -14.65 -18.94 1.67
N TYR A 366 -15.73 -19.69 1.56
CA TYR A 366 -15.69 -21.12 1.78
C TYR A 366 -16.35 -21.82 0.59
N ASN A 367 -15.52 -22.42 -0.26
CA ASN A 367 -15.99 -23.26 -1.34
C ASN A 367 -16.61 -24.55 -0.75
N SER A 368 -17.93 -24.69 -0.90
CA SER A 368 -18.74 -25.77 -0.33
C SER A 368 -18.88 -26.99 -1.24
N ASP A 369 -18.06 -27.11 -2.30
CA ASP A 369 -18.07 -28.19 -3.31
C ASP A 369 -18.21 -29.59 -2.68
N TYR A 370 -19.45 -30.02 -2.47
CA TYR A 370 -19.92 -31.34 -2.06
C TYR A 370 -19.03 -32.08 -1.03
N ARG A 371 -18.72 -31.45 0.11
CA ARG A 371 -17.76 -32.04 1.10
C ARG A 371 -18.41 -32.82 2.24
N PHE A 372 -19.72 -32.77 2.40
CA PHE A 372 -20.40 -33.36 3.54
C PHE A 372 -21.00 -34.72 3.18
N THR A 373 -20.90 -35.68 4.11
CA THR A 373 -21.49 -37.02 3.95
C THR A 373 -22.93 -37.11 4.45
N SER A 374 -23.44 -36.05 5.09
CA SER A 374 -24.85 -35.94 5.49
C SER A 374 -25.42 -34.55 5.22
N ALA A 375 -26.73 -34.49 4.93
CA ALA A 375 -27.46 -33.24 4.78
C ALA A 375 -27.51 -32.42 6.08
N SER A 376 -27.50 -33.09 7.24
CA SER A 376 -27.58 -32.43 8.55
C SER A 376 -26.29 -31.67 8.87
N GLU A 377 -25.13 -32.31 8.72
CA GLU A 377 -23.82 -31.67 8.91
C GLU A 377 -23.63 -30.52 7.91
N CYS A 378 -24.08 -30.72 6.65
CA CYS A 378 -24.08 -29.68 5.63
C CYS A 378 -24.92 -28.47 6.06
N ARG A 379 -26.11 -28.69 6.63
CA ARG A 379 -27.00 -27.63 7.11
C ARG A 379 -26.43 -26.87 8.31
N GLU A 380 -25.83 -27.58 9.26
CA GLU A 380 -25.21 -26.98 10.44
C GLU A 380 -24.02 -26.10 10.05
N ALA A 381 -23.15 -26.60 9.18
CA ALA A 381 -22.03 -25.83 8.64
C ALA A 381 -22.49 -24.58 7.88
N ALA A 382 -23.55 -24.69 7.08
CA ALA A 382 -24.17 -23.56 6.39
C ALA A 382 -24.76 -22.54 7.37
N GLY A 383 -25.45 -23.00 8.43
CA GLY A 383 -26.03 -22.17 9.48
C GLY A 383 -24.99 -21.37 10.26
N ASN A 384 -23.89 -22.03 10.65
CA ASN A 384 -22.77 -21.38 11.33
C ASN A 384 -22.10 -20.31 10.44
N ARG A 385 -22.01 -20.56 9.14
CA ARG A 385 -21.47 -19.57 8.19
C ARG A 385 -22.41 -18.39 7.98
N LEU A 386 -23.70 -18.67 7.78
CA LEU A 386 -24.71 -17.63 7.65
C LEU A 386 -24.75 -16.74 8.90
N TRP A 387 -24.65 -17.34 10.08
CA TRP A 387 -24.59 -16.59 11.35
C TRP A 387 -23.36 -15.69 11.41
N ARG A 388 -22.16 -16.21 11.13
CA ARG A 388 -20.92 -15.39 11.10
C ARG A 388 -20.99 -14.24 10.09
N PHE A 389 -21.59 -14.48 8.92
CA PHE A 389 -21.82 -13.43 7.93
C PHE A 389 -22.76 -12.35 8.49
N TYR A 390 -23.90 -12.75 9.05
CA TYR A 390 -24.87 -11.83 9.63
C TYR A 390 -24.28 -11.02 10.79
N ASP A 391 -23.57 -11.68 11.69
CA ASP A 391 -22.88 -11.09 12.85
C ASP A 391 -21.85 -10.04 12.37
N SER A 392 -21.04 -10.38 11.36
CA SER A 392 -20.07 -9.45 10.76
C SER A 392 -20.72 -8.23 10.10
N CYS A 393 -21.85 -8.43 9.39
CA CYS A 393 -22.63 -7.34 8.79
C CYS A 393 -23.24 -6.42 9.85
N GLN A 394 -23.80 -7.03 10.90
CA GLN A 394 -24.43 -6.33 12.01
C GLN A 394 -23.39 -5.49 12.77
N ASP A 395 -22.24 -6.08 13.10
CA ASP A 395 -21.14 -5.39 13.78
C ASP A 395 -20.64 -4.18 12.96
N TYR A 396 -20.50 -4.35 11.65
CA TYR A 396 -20.07 -3.24 10.79
C TYR A 396 -21.07 -2.07 10.74
N LEU A 397 -22.36 -2.35 10.97
CA LEU A 397 -23.46 -1.38 11.01
C LEU A 397 -23.93 -1.09 12.45
N SER A 398 -23.07 -1.28 13.45
CA SER A 398 -23.38 -1.01 14.86
C SER A 398 -22.36 -0.04 15.47
N THR A 399 -22.82 0.77 16.43
CA THR A 399 -21.94 1.70 17.16
C THR A 399 -21.08 0.94 18.15
N GLY A 400 -19.80 1.29 18.28
CA GLY A 400 -18.88 0.70 19.25
C GLY A 400 -18.16 -0.59 18.82
N HIS A 401 -18.40 -1.09 17.61
CA HIS A 401 -17.69 -2.26 17.04
C HIS A 401 -16.62 -1.80 16.04
N TYR A 402 -15.49 -2.53 15.94
CA TYR A 402 -14.41 -2.21 15.00
C TYR A 402 -14.03 -3.44 14.16
N PRO A 403 -13.88 -3.30 12.82
CA PRO A 403 -14.13 -2.09 12.00
C PRO A 403 -15.63 -1.85 11.77
N ARG A 404 -16.03 -0.60 11.52
CA ARG A 404 -17.41 -0.13 11.33
C ARG A 404 -17.52 0.92 10.24
N ILE A 405 -18.70 1.04 9.64
CA ILE A 405 -18.92 1.94 8.50
C ILE A 405 -18.73 3.42 8.83
N SER A 406 -19.09 3.88 10.04
CA SER A 406 -18.91 5.29 10.42
C SER A 406 -17.45 5.69 10.49
N GLU A 407 -16.59 4.77 10.96
CA GLU A 407 -15.14 4.97 10.97
C GLU A 407 -14.61 5.07 9.53
N ASP A 408 -14.96 4.12 8.66
CA ASP A 408 -14.47 4.10 7.29
C ASP A 408 -14.97 5.32 6.50
N LEU A 409 -16.22 5.73 6.69
CA LEU A 409 -16.82 6.87 5.99
C LEU A 409 -16.25 8.19 6.50
N SER A 410 -16.03 8.31 7.81
CA SER A 410 -15.39 9.50 8.41
C SER A 410 -13.98 9.72 7.88
N LYS A 411 -13.20 8.66 7.65
CA LYS A 411 -11.86 8.74 7.06
C LYS A 411 -11.89 9.23 5.61
N GLN A 412 -12.85 8.76 4.80
CA GLN A 412 -12.97 9.24 3.42
C GLN A 412 -13.33 10.73 3.37
N TYR A 413 -14.30 11.17 4.18
CA TYR A 413 -14.66 12.58 4.22
C TYR A 413 -13.58 13.46 4.84
N GLN A 414 -12.85 12.99 5.85
CA GLN A 414 -11.66 13.65 6.36
C GLN A 414 -10.66 13.89 5.22
N ALA A 415 -10.32 12.83 4.47
CA ALA A 415 -9.36 12.92 3.37
C ALA A 415 -9.82 13.90 2.28
N GLN A 416 -11.11 13.94 1.95
CA GLN A 416 -11.66 14.95 1.04
C GLN A 416 -11.49 16.37 1.57
N ILE A 417 -11.84 16.62 2.85
CA ILE A 417 -11.72 17.94 3.47
C ILE A 417 -10.25 18.37 3.50
N GLU A 418 -9.34 17.52 3.93
CA GLU A 418 -7.89 17.76 3.90
C GLU A 418 -7.40 18.07 2.49
N ALA A 419 -7.88 17.34 1.47
CA ALA A 419 -7.55 17.62 0.08
C ALA A 419 -7.99 19.01 -0.39
N VAL A 420 -9.11 19.56 0.11
CA VAL A 420 -9.52 20.95 -0.17
C VAL A 420 -8.48 21.93 0.37
N PHE A 421 -8.04 21.76 1.61
CA PHE A 421 -7.04 22.63 2.24
C PHE A 421 -5.65 22.47 1.62
N ASN A 422 -5.24 21.25 1.29
CA ASN A 422 -3.98 20.96 0.59
C ASN A 422 -3.95 21.60 -0.80
N ARG A 423 -5.05 21.51 -1.55
CA ARG A 423 -5.17 22.16 -2.86
C ARG A 423 -5.09 23.68 -2.73
N PHE A 424 -5.79 24.26 -1.76
CA PHE A 424 -5.72 25.71 -1.50
C PHE A 424 -4.30 26.14 -1.14
N LYS A 425 -3.64 25.43 -0.22
CA LYS A 425 -2.25 25.64 0.19
C LYS A 425 -1.29 25.59 -1.00
N THR A 426 -1.36 24.55 -1.83
CA THR A 426 -0.53 24.40 -3.03
C THR A 426 -0.75 25.55 -4.01
N ASN A 427 -2.00 25.98 -4.23
CA ASN A 427 -2.30 27.11 -5.09
C ASN A 427 -1.72 28.43 -4.53
N VAL A 428 -1.82 28.65 -3.22
CA VAL A 428 -1.20 29.82 -2.58
C VAL A 428 0.31 29.79 -2.80
N GLN A 429 0.98 28.66 -2.54
CA GLN A 429 2.42 28.51 -2.77
C GLN A 429 2.81 28.78 -4.23
N ALA A 430 2.03 28.30 -5.20
CA ALA A 430 2.26 28.55 -6.62
C ALA A 430 2.15 30.04 -6.97
N VAL A 431 1.21 30.77 -6.38
CA VAL A 431 1.10 32.22 -6.54
C VAL A 431 2.33 32.93 -5.94
N TYR A 432 2.76 32.57 -4.73
CA TYR A 432 3.98 33.13 -4.14
C TYR A 432 5.22 32.83 -4.99
N ASP A 433 5.31 31.62 -5.53
CA ASP A 433 6.38 31.19 -6.43
C ASP A 433 6.42 32.03 -7.72
N LYS A 434 5.26 32.29 -8.32
CA LYS A 434 5.11 33.14 -9.52
C LYS A 434 5.59 34.57 -9.30
N PHE A 435 5.39 35.13 -8.10
CA PHE A 435 5.82 36.49 -7.77
C PHE A 435 7.21 36.55 -7.10
N GLU A 436 7.85 35.40 -6.87
CA GLU A 436 9.15 35.25 -6.21
C GLU A 436 9.21 35.83 -4.78
N ILE A 437 8.07 35.82 -4.08
CA ILE A 437 7.94 36.34 -2.71
C ILE A 437 8.05 35.18 -1.72
N ALA A 438 8.69 35.41 -0.57
CA ALA A 438 8.83 34.40 0.47
C ALA A 438 7.47 33.97 1.01
N TYR A 439 7.31 32.67 1.28
CA TYR A 439 6.05 32.14 1.79
C TYR A 439 5.71 32.75 3.16
N PRO A 440 4.41 32.89 3.48
CA PRO A 440 3.99 33.29 4.82
C PRO A 440 4.52 32.34 5.87
N GLN A 441 5.31 32.85 6.82
CA GLN A 441 5.83 32.08 7.96
C GLN A 441 4.78 31.96 9.07
N THR A 442 3.53 31.72 8.72
CA THR A 442 2.40 31.67 9.65
C THR A 442 1.61 30.39 9.43
N GLU A 443 1.50 29.58 10.49
CA GLU A 443 0.59 28.46 10.58
C GLU A 443 -0.81 28.99 10.94
N ILE A 444 -1.80 28.68 10.11
CA ILE A 444 -3.20 28.99 10.37
C ILE A 444 -3.87 27.76 10.97
N LYS A 445 -4.43 27.91 12.17
CA LYS A 445 -5.23 26.88 12.83
C LYS A 445 -6.71 27.18 12.63
N ILE A 446 -7.40 26.27 11.97
CA ILE A 446 -8.82 26.35 11.66
C ILE A 446 -9.53 25.37 12.57
N CYS A 447 -10.55 25.83 13.29
CA CYS A 447 -11.34 24.98 14.17
C CYS A 447 -12.73 24.76 13.57
N ALA A 448 -13.25 23.54 13.65
CA ALA A 448 -14.67 23.29 13.62
C ALA A 448 -15.02 22.54 14.89
N ASP A 449 -15.79 23.20 15.76
CA ASP A 449 -16.11 22.67 17.08
C ASP A 449 -14.83 22.45 17.90
N ASP A 450 -14.55 21.23 18.36
CA ASP A 450 -13.38 20.93 19.19
C ASP A 450 -12.15 20.48 18.37
N GLU A 451 -12.34 20.18 17.09
CA GLU A 451 -11.29 19.64 16.22
C GLU A 451 -10.62 20.70 15.34
N THR A 452 -9.35 20.45 14.99
CA THR A 452 -8.50 21.45 14.34
C THR A 452 -7.80 20.95 13.08
N ILE A 453 -7.72 21.83 12.08
CA ILE A 453 -6.90 21.66 10.89
C ILE A 453 -5.81 22.73 10.94
N SER A 454 -4.55 22.32 10.81
CA SER A 454 -3.42 23.24 10.76
C SER A 454 -2.89 23.36 9.33
N VAL A 455 -2.80 24.59 8.83
CA VAL A 455 -2.33 24.91 7.48
C VAL A 455 -1.10 25.79 7.59
N ASP A 456 0.07 25.21 7.37
CA ASP A 456 1.34 25.92 7.27
C ASP A 456 1.72 26.11 5.79
N PHE A 457 1.81 27.36 5.34
CA PHE A 457 2.15 27.71 3.95
C PHE A 457 3.64 27.62 3.64
N ALA A 458 4.51 27.63 4.65
CA ALA A 458 5.95 27.47 4.48
C ALA A 458 6.37 25.99 4.42
N SER A 459 5.60 25.11 5.06
CA SER A 459 5.75 23.66 4.93
C SER A 459 5.16 23.13 3.62
N PHE A 460 5.69 22.04 3.07
CA PHE A 460 5.08 21.29 1.96
C PHE A 460 4.48 19.95 2.37
N GLU A 461 4.40 19.66 3.67
CA GLU A 461 3.60 18.54 4.18
C GLU A 461 2.12 18.77 3.94
N ASP A 462 1.38 17.68 3.71
CA ASP A 462 -0.07 17.71 3.71
C ASP A 462 -0.60 18.15 5.08
N CYS A 463 -1.72 18.86 5.08
CA CYS A 463 -2.43 19.24 6.29
C CYS A 463 -2.90 17.98 7.01
N ASN A 464 -2.64 17.89 8.30
CA ASN A 464 -3.18 16.85 9.16
C ASN A 464 -4.34 17.41 9.99
N SER A 465 -5.34 16.58 10.23
CA SER A 465 -6.49 16.92 11.05
C SER A 465 -6.99 15.73 11.86
N ASN A 466 -7.81 16.02 12.86
CA ASN A 466 -8.48 15.05 13.72
C ASN A 466 -10.02 15.19 13.64
N ILE A 467 -10.52 15.80 12.56
CA ILE A 467 -11.96 16.06 12.35
C ILE A 467 -12.79 14.79 12.10
N ASN A 468 -12.15 13.62 11.96
CA ASN A 468 -12.86 12.36 11.79
C ASN A 468 -13.73 12.02 13.01
N TYR A 469 -13.35 12.47 14.21
CA TYR A 469 -14.14 12.25 15.41
C TYR A 469 -15.53 12.90 15.30
N ASP A 470 -15.61 14.19 14.95
CA ASP A 470 -16.89 14.89 14.76
C ASP A 470 -17.77 14.23 13.70
N ILE A 471 -17.17 13.86 12.57
CA ILE A 471 -17.89 13.25 11.44
C ILE A 471 -18.43 11.87 11.83
N ARG A 472 -17.59 11.07 12.50
CA ARG A 472 -17.95 9.73 12.96
C ARG A 472 -19.04 9.78 14.02
N ASP A 473 -18.91 10.67 15.00
CA ASP A 473 -19.87 10.81 16.09
C ASP A 473 -21.23 11.29 15.55
N TYR A 474 -21.24 12.21 14.57
CA TYR A 474 -22.44 12.55 13.82
C TYR A 474 -23.09 11.32 13.14
N MET A 475 -22.31 10.48 12.45
CA MET A 475 -22.82 9.28 11.79
C MET A 475 -23.38 8.27 12.80
N ASP A 476 -22.67 8.06 13.90
CA ASP A 476 -23.08 7.17 14.97
C ASP A 476 -24.41 7.65 15.60
N GLU A 477 -24.55 8.94 15.89
CA GLU A 477 -25.74 9.49 16.56
C GLU A 477 -26.95 9.62 15.63
N ARG A 478 -26.74 10.03 14.37
CA ARG A 478 -27.84 10.45 13.48
C ARG A 478 -28.16 9.44 12.40
N ILE A 479 -27.20 8.60 12.01
CA ILE A 479 -27.38 7.68 10.89
C ILE A 479 -27.60 6.24 11.38
N ILE A 480 -26.75 5.71 12.27
CA ILE A 480 -26.70 4.24 12.50
C ILE A 480 -27.11 3.82 13.92
N GLY A 481 -26.70 4.59 14.94
CA GLY A 481 -26.87 4.25 16.36
C GLY A 481 -28.32 4.29 16.86
N SER A 482 -28.52 4.19 18.17
CA SER A 482 -29.87 4.13 18.77
C SER A 482 -30.69 5.38 18.43
N GLY A 483 -31.74 5.23 17.60
CA GLY A 483 -32.51 6.35 17.03
C GLY A 483 -32.05 6.89 15.67
N GLY A 484 -30.95 6.39 15.10
CA GLY A 484 -30.46 6.75 13.76
C GLY A 484 -31.41 6.35 12.62
N LYS A 485 -31.24 7.00 11.46
CA LYS A 485 -32.10 6.85 10.27
C LYS A 485 -32.02 5.47 9.58
N VAL A 486 -30.88 4.80 9.66
CA VAL A 486 -30.60 3.54 8.99
C VAL A 486 -30.47 2.44 10.03
N LYS A 487 -31.31 1.42 9.92
CA LYS A 487 -31.28 0.23 10.78
C LYS A 487 -30.96 -0.99 9.95
N HIS A 488 -29.92 -1.72 10.32
CA HIS A 488 -29.49 -2.90 9.56
C HIS A 488 -30.64 -3.90 9.33
N TYR A 489 -31.51 -4.10 10.32
CA TYR A 489 -32.66 -5.00 10.25
C TYR A 489 -33.76 -4.57 9.26
N ASP A 490 -33.75 -3.32 8.78
CA ASP A 490 -34.66 -2.86 7.72
C ASP A 490 -34.21 -3.35 6.34
N TYR A 491 -32.94 -3.74 6.19
CA TYR A 491 -32.33 -4.10 4.92
C TYR A 491 -31.95 -5.58 4.83
N PHE A 492 -31.52 -6.19 5.93
CA PHE A 492 -31.17 -7.62 5.98
C PHE A 492 -31.45 -8.22 7.37
N LYS A 493 -31.85 -9.50 7.40
CA LYS A 493 -32.19 -10.24 8.61
C LYS A 493 -31.59 -11.64 8.56
N TYR A 494 -31.27 -12.19 9.72
CA TYR A 494 -30.88 -13.59 9.83
C TYR A 494 -32.07 -14.49 9.48
N SER A 495 -31.93 -15.34 8.46
CA SER A 495 -32.94 -16.33 8.11
C SER A 495 -32.30 -17.62 7.59
N THR A 496 -32.59 -18.73 8.26
CA THR A 496 -32.11 -20.06 7.82
C THR A 496 -32.69 -20.51 6.47
N ASP A 497 -33.74 -19.85 5.99
CA ASP A 497 -34.30 -20.09 4.66
C ASP A 497 -33.34 -19.69 3.53
N GLU A 498 -32.28 -18.96 3.85
CA GLU A 498 -31.21 -18.61 2.91
C GLU A 498 -30.27 -19.77 2.60
N ILE A 499 -30.40 -20.90 3.29
CA ILE A 499 -29.58 -22.10 3.11
C ILE A 499 -30.23 -23.04 2.10
N SER A 500 -29.65 -23.12 0.91
CA SER A 500 -29.97 -24.17 -0.07
C SER A 500 -29.01 -25.33 0.08
N ILE A 501 -29.52 -26.56 0.20
CA ILE A 501 -28.69 -27.78 0.24
C ILE A 501 -28.90 -28.55 -1.05
N TRP A 502 -27.80 -28.99 -1.64
CA TRP A 502 -27.80 -29.81 -2.85
C TRP A 502 -27.04 -31.10 -2.58
N ASP A 503 -27.47 -32.19 -3.18
CA ASP A 503 -26.76 -33.46 -3.14
C ASP A 503 -26.29 -33.89 -4.54
N ARG A 504 -25.20 -34.65 -4.54
CA ARG A 504 -24.66 -35.34 -5.71
C ARG A 504 -24.35 -36.77 -5.30
N SER A 505 -24.73 -37.71 -6.15
CA SER A 505 -24.29 -39.09 -6.00
C SER A 505 -22.91 -39.28 -6.61
N GLU A 506 -22.01 -39.90 -5.86
CA GLU A 506 -20.73 -40.40 -6.35
C GLU A 506 -20.63 -41.91 -6.13
N TRP A 507 -19.89 -42.56 -7.02
CA TRP A 507 -19.63 -43.99 -6.94
C TRP A 507 -18.20 -44.20 -6.47
N LYS A 508 -18.03 -44.90 -5.35
CA LYS A 508 -16.71 -45.34 -4.88
C LYS A 508 -16.64 -46.86 -4.90
N LYS A 509 -15.49 -47.37 -5.32
CA LYS A 509 -15.21 -48.80 -5.25
C LYS A 509 -14.94 -49.15 -3.79
N GLY A 510 -15.83 -49.96 -3.21
CA GLY A 510 -15.69 -50.47 -1.85
C GLY A 510 -14.50 -51.42 -1.72
N PHE A 511 -14.10 -51.68 -0.49
CA PHE A 511 -12.91 -52.48 -0.14
C PHE A 511 -12.89 -53.88 -0.79
N PHE A 512 -14.07 -54.46 -1.07
CA PHE A 512 -14.23 -55.76 -1.72
C PHE A 512 -14.50 -55.69 -3.24
N GLY A 513 -14.25 -54.54 -3.86
CA GLY A 513 -14.33 -54.36 -5.31
C GLY A 513 -15.72 -54.05 -5.87
N GLY A 514 -16.78 -54.08 -5.05
CA GLY A 514 -18.12 -53.63 -5.43
C GLY A 514 -18.26 -52.11 -5.41
N GLU A 515 -18.91 -51.52 -6.41
CA GLU A 515 -19.19 -50.09 -6.43
C GLU A 515 -20.36 -49.77 -5.49
N THR A 516 -20.18 -48.79 -4.62
CA THR A 516 -21.21 -48.29 -3.71
C THR A 516 -21.47 -46.83 -4.02
N GLU A 517 -22.73 -46.50 -4.27
CA GLU A 517 -23.21 -45.13 -4.38
C GLU A 517 -23.20 -44.48 -3.00
N TYR A 518 -22.59 -43.31 -2.87
CA TYR A 518 -22.68 -42.49 -1.68
C TYR A 518 -23.08 -41.06 -2.06
N LYS A 519 -23.87 -40.44 -1.19
CA LYS A 519 -24.32 -39.06 -1.39
C LYS A 519 -23.31 -38.10 -0.78
N MET A 520 -22.95 -37.10 -1.56
CA MET A 520 -22.22 -35.93 -1.08
C MET A 520 -23.15 -34.74 -1.08
N TYR A 521 -23.05 -33.91 -0.05
CA TYR A 521 -23.89 -32.74 0.15
C TYR A 521 -23.04 -31.48 0.07
N GLY A 522 -23.55 -30.47 -0.62
CA GLY A 522 -23.04 -29.10 -0.64
C GLY A 522 -24.16 -28.13 -0.26
N TYR A 523 -23.80 -26.88 -0.01
CA TYR A 523 -24.78 -25.83 0.28
C TYR A 523 -24.45 -24.54 -0.48
N LEU A 524 -25.48 -23.75 -0.76
CA LEU A 524 -25.38 -22.38 -1.25
C LEU A 524 -26.11 -21.46 -0.27
N LEU A 525 -25.51 -20.31 0.02
CA LEU A 525 -26.17 -19.23 0.74
C LEU A 525 -26.77 -18.25 -0.27
N SER A 526 -28.02 -17.84 -0.04
CA SER A 526 -28.73 -16.88 -0.87
C SER A 526 -28.01 -15.52 -0.94
N PHE A 527 -27.93 -14.93 -2.13
CA PHE A 527 -27.39 -13.59 -2.37
C PHE A 527 -28.28 -12.46 -1.80
N ASN A 528 -29.48 -12.77 -1.27
CA ASN A 528 -30.39 -11.74 -0.75
C ASN A 528 -29.82 -11.00 0.47
N ALA A 529 -29.27 -11.70 1.47
CA ALA A 529 -28.63 -11.05 2.61
C ALA A 529 -27.41 -10.21 2.21
N MET A 530 -26.61 -10.67 1.23
CA MET A 530 -25.51 -9.85 0.68
C MET A 530 -26.04 -8.58 0.02
N SER A 531 -27.10 -8.69 -0.79
CA SER A 531 -27.73 -7.52 -1.42
C SER A 531 -28.33 -6.56 -0.39
N GLY A 532 -28.86 -7.06 0.72
CA GLY A 532 -29.40 -6.25 1.81
C GLY A 532 -28.31 -5.50 2.58
N PHE A 533 -27.18 -6.15 2.85
CA PHE A 533 -26.02 -5.49 3.45
C PHE A 533 -25.49 -4.35 2.57
N THR A 534 -25.32 -4.59 1.27
CA THR A 534 -24.91 -3.53 0.32
C THR A 534 -25.87 -2.35 0.34
N LYS A 535 -27.19 -2.62 0.28
CA LYS A 535 -28.22 -1.56 0.37
C LYS A 535 -28.19 -0.78 1.67
N ALA A 536 -27.90 -1.45 2.80
CA ALA A 536 -27.75 -0.77 4.09
C ALA A 536 -26.54 0.18 4.08
N CYS A 537 -25.42 -0.25 3.48
CA CYS A 537 -24.24 0.58 3.34
C CYS A 537 -24.50 1.78 2.41
N GLU A 538 -25.17 1.56 1.27
CA GLU A 538 -25.61 2.64 0.35
C GLU A 538 -26.49 3.65 1.08
N ALA A 539 -27.48 3.18 1.83
CA ALA A 539 -28.36 4.06 2.60
C ALA A 539 -27.61 4.89 3.66
N CYS A 540 -26.58 4.31 4.30
CA CYS A 540 -25.72 5.07 5.22
C CYS A 540 -24.97 6.18 4.49
N CYS A 541 -24.37 5.84 3.33
CA CYS A 541 -23.64 6.80 2.50
C CYS A 541 -24.54 7.94 2.00
N ASP A 542 -25.72 7.59 1.49
CA ASP A 542 -26.74 8.55 1.04
C ASP A 542 -27.20 9.45 2.18
N ALA A 543 -27.50 8.88 3.35
CA ALA A 543 -28.00 9.63 4.49
C ALA A 543 -26.93 10.57 5.09
N ALA A 544 -25.66 10.15 5.09
CA ALA A 544 -24.56 11.00 5.53
C ALA A 544 -24.37 12.23 4.62
N PHE A 545 -24.46 12.04 3.30
CA PHE A 545 -24.29 13.12 2.34
C PHE A 545 -25.51 14.05 2.24
N SER A 546 -26.72 13.48 2.19
CA SER A 546 -27.96 14.24 1.95
C SER A 546 -28.45 15.07 3.12
N ASP A 547 -28.00 14.80 4.36
CA ASP A 547 -28.40 15.59 5.53
C ASP A 547 -27.81 17.02 5.52
N GLY A 548 -26.78 17.26 4.70
CA GLY A 548 -26.14 18.56 4.57
C GLY A 548 -25.16 18.90 5.70
N PHE A 549 -25.06 18.09 6.76
CA PHE A 549 -24.08 18.23 7.84
C PHE A 549 -22.66 18.41 7.31
N LEU A 550 -22.20 17.48 6.44
CA LEU A 550 -20.83 17.49 5.91
C LEU A 550 -20.49 18.77 5.14
N GLN A 551 -21.42 19.23 4.28
CA GLN A 551 -21.21 20.47 3.53
C GLN A 551 -21.23 21.69 4.45
N ASN A 552 -22.11 21.72 5.46
CA ASN A 552 -22.13 22.80 6.46
C ASN A 552 -20.85 22.83 7.30
N TYR A 553 -20.34 21.65 7.67
CA TYR A 553 -19.08 21.49 8.40
C TYR A 553 -17.90 22.01 7.57
N LEU A 554 -17.80 21.62 6.30
CA LEU A 554 -16.80 22.17 5.37
C LEU A 554 -16.93 23.69 5.23
N ASN A 555 -18.15 24.22 5.06
CA ASN A 555 -18.37 25.66 4.92
C ASN A 555 -17.91 26.43 6.17
N LYS A 556 -18.13 25.88 7.37
CA LYS A 556 -17.66 26.46 8.64
C LYS A 556 -16.13 26.54 8.66
N LEU A 557 -15.45 25.44 8.31
CA LEU A 557 -13.99 25.41 8.20
C LEU A 557 -13.47 26.42 7.17
N ILE A 558 -14.07 26.47 5.97
CA ILE A 558 -13.68 27.42 4.92
C ILE A 558 -13.84 28.87 5.38
N ASN A 559 -14.96 29.22 6.04
CA ASN A 559 -15.19 30.59 6.52
C ASN A 559 -14.17 31.00 7.59
N ASN A 560 -13.82 30.08 8.50
CA ASN A 560 -12.78 30.29 9.50
C ASN A 560 -11.41 30.47 8.83
N MET A 561 -11.09 29.65 7.83
CA MET A 561 -9.86 29.76 7.04
C MET A 561 -9.77 31.10 6.32
N VAL A 562 -10.83 31.50 5.59
CA VAL A 562 -10.89 32.77 4.87
C VAL A 562 -10.65 33.95 5.82
N SER A 563 -11.31 33.93 6.99
CA SER A 563 -11.17 34.99 7.99
C SER A 563 -9.75 35.08 8.55
N ALA A 564 -9.16 33.94 8.91
CA ALA A 564 -7.79 33.88 9.42
C ALA A 564 -6.77 34.27 8.34
N PHE A 565 -6.92 33.77 7.11
CA PHE A 565 -6.02 34.07 6.00
C PHE A 565 -6.06 35.57 5.63
N HIS A 566 -7.23 36.20 5.68
CA HIS A 566 -7.34 37.64 5.49
C HIS A 566 -6.51 38.42 6.53
N LYS A 567 -6.64 38.03 7.80
CA LYS A 567 -5.98 38.70 8.93
C LYS A 567 -4.47 38.46 8.93
N ASP A 568 -4.06 37.22 8.72
CA ASP A 568 -2.69 36.78 8.99
C ASP A 568 -1.80 36.78 7.75
N VAL A 569 -2.38 36.79 6.54
CA VAL A 569 -1.66 36.82 5.27
C VAL A 569 -2.00 38.08 4.49
N ILE A 570 -3.25 38.26 4.04
CA ILE A 570 -3.62 39.36 3.13
C ILE A 570 -3.34 40.75 3.74
N ALA A 571 -3.69 40.96 5.01
CA ALA A 571 -3.46 42.23 5.68
C ALA A 571 -1.96 42.56 5.84
N LYS A 572 -1.09 41.55 5.78
CA LYS A 572 0.37 41.69 5.90
C LYS A 572 1.08 41.83 4.54
N ILE A 573 0.36 41.70 3.42
CA ILE A 573 0.87 41.99 2.06
C ILE A 573 1.04 43.52 1.81
N SER A 574 0.84 44.34 2.87
CA SER A 574 1.06 45.80 3.07
C SER A 574 -0.22 46.64 3.19
N PRO A 575 -0.26 47.63 4.13
CA PRO A 575 -0.41 49.06 3.77
C PRO A 575 0.19 50.10 4.78
N PRO A 576 0.11 51.43 4.51
CA PRO A 576 0.70 52.24 3.44
C PRO A 576 2.02 52.92 3.90
N ASN A 577 2.68 53.63 2.98
CA ASN A 577 3.68 54.67 3.27
C ASN A 577 3.47 55.35 4.63
N LYS A 578 4.52 55.38 5.43
CA LYS A 578 4.86 56.57 6.20
C LYS A 578 6.16 57.15 5.68
#